data_AF-A0A529HPA6-F1
#
_entry.id   AF-A0A529HPA6-F1
#
_cell.length_a   1.000
_cell.length_b   1.000
_cell.length_c   1.000
_cell.angle_alpha   90.00
_cell.angle_beta   90.00
_cell.angle_gamma   90.00
#
_symmetry.space_group_name_H-M   'P 1'
#
loop_
_entity.id
_entity.type
_entity.pdbx_description
1 polymer ?
#
loop_
_entity_poly.entity_id
_entity_poly.type
_entity_poly.pdbx_seq_one_letter_code
_entity_poly.pdbx_strand_id
1 'polypeptide(L)' 'MIEPKRRVARRDLYNHLDPEQRLQQIGYDYLTDESGAVLEAIPAGRDYFPTHVDDGRLWMAEVSADRRS' A
#
# COMPACT_ATOMS: atom_id res chain seq x y z
N MET A 1 5.06 -0.15 3.50
CA MET A 1 4.28 1.11 3.49
C MET A 1 3.51 1.14 4.79
N ILE A 2 3.69 2.19 5.60
CA ILE A 2 3.10 2.26 6.94
C ILE A 2 1.61 2.62 6.86
N GLU A 3 1.26 3.59 6.02
CA GLU A 3 -0.11 4.08 5.91
C GLU A 3 -1.02 3.21 5.03
N PRO A 4 -2.25 2.85 5.49
CA PRO A 4 -3.23 2.09 4.71
C PRO A 4 -3.56 2.72 3.34
N LYS A 5 -3.73 4.05 3.28
CA LYS A 5 -4.01 4.77 2.02
C LYS A 5 -2.95 4.54 0.94
N ARG A 6 -1.68 4.39 1.35
CA ARG A 6 -0.57 4.15 0.43
C ARG A 6 -0.61 2.73 -0.11
N ARG A 7 -1.02 1.75 0.71
CA ARG A 7 -1.20 0.35 0.27
C ARG A 7 -2.31 0.24 -0.77
N VAL A 8 -3.44 0.91 -0.55
CA VAL A 8 -4.55 0.98 -1.52
C VAL A 8 -4.08 1.59 -2.85
N ALA A 9 -3.48 2.78 -2.80
CA ALA A 9 -2.99 3.42 -4.02
C ALA A 9 -1.94 2.59 -4.76
N ARG A 10 -1.12 1.81 -4.04
CA ARG A 10 -0.14 0.91 -4.65
C ARG A 10 -0.79 -0.24 -5.39
N ARG A 11 -1.77 -0.90 -4.74
CA ARG A 11 -2.55 -1.95 -5.37
C ARG A 11 -3.19 -1.44 -6.66
N ASP A 12 -3.82 -0.28 -6.60
CA ASP A 12 -4.54 0.29 -7.74
C ASP A 12 -3.56 0.66 -8.87
N LEU A 13 -2.42 1.27 -8.55
CA LEU A 13 -1.37 1.56 -9.53
C LEU A 13 -0.82 0.28 -10.18
N TYR A 14 -0.59 -0.78 -9.42
CA TYR A 14 -0.05 -2.03 -9.95
C TYR A 14 -1.07 -2.80 -10.80
N ASN A 15 -2.33 -2.84 -10.37
CA ASN A 15 -3.42 -3.37 -11.20
C ASN A 15 -3.58 -2.59 -12.50
N HIS A 16 -3.32 -1.27 -12.51
CA HIS A 16 -3.31 -0.46 -13.72
C HIS A 16 -2.13 -0.77 -14.65
N LEU A 17 -0.93 -0.99 -14.10
CA LEU A 17 0.30 -1.22 -14.87
C LEU A 17 0.44 -2.66 -15.38
N ASP A 18 -0.13 -3.65 -14.69
CA ASP A 18 -0.10 -5.06 -15.05
C ASP A 18 -1.52 -5.67 -14.98
N PRO A 19 -2.44 -5.26 -15.89
CA PRO A 19 -3.83 -5.68 -15.85
C PRO A 19 -4.01 -7.18 -16.16
N GLU A 20 -3.03 -7.79 -16.84
CA GLU A 20 -3.02 -9.21 -17.18
C GLU A 20 -2.24 -10.06 -16.18
N GLN A 21 -1.73 -9.48 -15.09
CA GLN A 21 -0.97 -10.18 -14.04
C GLN A 21 0.24 -10.96 -14.58
N ARG A 22 0.88 -10.45 -15.63
CA ARG A 22 2.02 -11.10 -16.29
C ARG A 22 3.30 -10.97 -15.47
N LEU A 23 3.43 -9.91 -14.69
CA LEU A 23 4.58 -9.65 -13.83
C LEU A 23 4.37 -10.25 -12.44
N GLN A 24 3.13 -10.24 -11.93
CA GLN A 24 2.77 -10.82 -10.65
C GLN A 24 1.50 -11.69 -10.78
N GLN A 25 1.68 -12.99 -10.98
CA GLN A 25 0.59 -13.93 -11.30
C GLN A 25 -0.48 -14.08 -10.22
N ILE A 26 -0.15 -13.79 -8.96
CA ILE A 26 -1.13 -13.82 -7.86
C ILE A 26 -1.93 -12.51 -7.74
N GLY A 27 -1.67 -11.54 -8.62
CA GLY A 27 -2.20 -10.18 -8.53
C GLY A 27 -1.64 -9.37 -7.38
N TYR A 28 -2.31 -8.27 -7.05
CA TYR A 28 -1.81 -7.28 -6.09
C TYR A 28 -2.74 -7.04 -4.89
N ASP A 29 -3.86 -7.77 -4.82
CA ASP A 29 -4.87 -7.59 -3.76
C ASP A 29 -4.31 -7.85 -2.35
N TYR A 30 -3.28 -8.70 -2.27
CA TYR A 30 -2.54 -8.99 -1.03
C TYR A 30 -1.92 -7.74 -0.39
N LEU A 31 -1.71 -6.65 -1.13
CA LEU A 31 -1.19 -5.40 -0.57
C LEU A 31 -2.19 -4.75 0.39
N THR A 32 -3.49 -4.98 0.18
CA THR A 32 -4.57 -4.47 1.02
C THR A 32 -5.21 -5.54 1.89
N ASP A 33 -4.87 -6.81 1.68
CA ASP A 33 -5.42 -7.91 2.47
C ASP A 33 -4.86 -7.88 3.90
N GLU A 34 -5.76 -7.75 4.86
CA GLU A 34 -5.47 -7.82 6.30
C GLU A 34 -6.10 -9.06 6.94
N SER A 35 -6.65 -9.97 6.13
CA SER A 35 -7.35 -11.17 6.61
C SER A 35 -6.41 -12.05 7.41
N GLY A 36 -6.80 -12.36 8.66
CA GLY A 36 -6.00 -13.18 9.56
C GLY A 36 -4.81 -12.46 10.22
N ALA A 37 -4.65 -11.16 10.01
CA ALA A 37 -3.62 -10.39 10.70
C ALA A 37 -3.91 -10.31 12.21
N VAL A 38 -2.90 -10.59 13.02
CA VAL A 38 -2.91 -10.36 14.47
C VAL A 38 -1.92 -9.24 14.75
N LEU A 39 -2.42 -8.11 15.25
CA LEU A 39 -1.61 -6.91 15.51
C LEU A 39 -1.22 -6.83 16.98
N GLU A 40 0.03 -6.45 17.23
CA GLU A 40 0.54 -6.16 18.57
C GLU A 40 1.07 -4.73 18.64
N ALA A 41 1.00 -4.12 19.83
CA ALA A 41 1.63 -2.83 20.07
C ALA A 41 3.15 -3.01 20.14
N ILE A 42 3.90 -2.11 19.49
CA ILE A 42 5.36 -2.11 19.56
C ILE A 42 5.77 -1.74 21.01
N PRO A 43 6.58 -2.58 21.69
CA PRO A 43 7.10 -2.24 23.01
C PRO A 43 8.00 -0.99 22.98
N ALA A 44 7.95 -0.20 24.06
CA ALA A 44 8.82 0.97 24.21
C ALA A 44 10.30 0.61 24.03
N GLY A 45 11.05 1.46 23.31
CA GLY A 45 12.47 1.23 23.05
C GLY A 45 12.75 0.32 21.84
N ARG A 46 11.71 -0.15 21.15
CA ARG A 46 11.80 -0.80 19.82
C ARG A 46 11.32 0.08 18.68
N ASP A 47 11.14 1.37 18.95
CA ASP A 47 10.77 2.36 17.95
C ASP A 47 11.89 2.57 16.94
N TYR A 48 11.53 3.06 15.74
CA TYR A 48 12.52 3.46 14.75
C TYR A 48 13.32 4.68 15.23
N PHE A 49 14.64 4.66 15.00
CA PHE A 49 15.53 5.81 15.21
C PHE A 49 16.27 6.17 13.90
N PRO A 50 16.15 7.43 13.40
CA PRO A 50 15.34 8.52 13.95
C PRO A 50 13.83 8.20 13.86
N THR A 51 13.04 8.86 14.71
CA THR A 51 11.58 8.74 14.66
C THR A 51 11.09 9.05 13.25
N HIS A 52 10.31 8.13 12.67
CA HIS A 52 9.68 8.38 11.39
C HIS A 52 8.68 9.54 11.50
N VAL A 53 8.82 10.53 10.62
CA VAL A 53 7.85 11.61 10.47
C VAL A 53 7.12 11.38 9.16
N ASP A 54 5.80 11.20 9.24
CA ASP A 54 4.99 11.08 8.04
C ASP A 54 4.76 12.47 7.41
N ASP A 55 5.08 12.62 6.13
CA ASP A 55 4.78 13.81 5.33
C ASP A 55 3.33 13.86 4.82
N GLY A 56 2.56 12.79 5.04
CA GLY A 56 1.17 12.64 4.65
C GLY A 56 0.92 12.41 3.15
N ARG A 57 1.95 12.35 2.31
CA ARG A 57 1.84 12.25 0.84
C ARG A 57 1.71 10.82 0.35
N LEU A 58 1.23 10.61 -0.88
CA LEU A 58 0.99 9.26 -1.43
C LEU A 58 2.26 8.56 -1.95
N TRP A 59 3.31 9.36 -2.27
CA TRP A 59 4.60 8.92 -2.82
C TRP A 59 4.53 8.18 -4.16
N MET A 60 3.37 8.16 -4.80
CA MET A 60 3.10 7.57 -6.10
C MET A 60 1.99 8.35 -6.80
N ALA A 61 1.82 8.12 -8.10
CA ALA A 61 0.66 8.62 -8.83
C ALA A 61 -0.62 7.99 -8.28
N GLU A 62 -1.61 8.83 -8.01
CA GLU A 62 -2.97 8.36 -7.76
C GLU A 62 -3.61 8.05 -9.10
N VAL A 63 -3.99 6.80 -9.32
CA VAL A 63 -4.79 6.41 -10.49
C VAL A 63 -6.25 6.79 -10.19
N SER A 64 -6.51 8.10 -10.13
CA SER A 64 -7.87 8.63 -10.09
C SER A 64 -8.52 8.29 -11.41
N ALA A 65 -9.40 7.29 -11.38
CA ALA A 65 -10.21 6.77 -12.47
C ALA A 65 -10.14 7.64 -13.74
N ASP A 66 -9.48 7.11 -14.77
CA ASP A 66 -9.70 7.50 -16.16
C ASP A 66 -11.12 7.06 -16.60
N ARG A 67 -12.13 7.31 -15.76
CA ARG A 67 -13.56 7.31 -16.07
C ARG A 67 -13.87 8.65 -16.73
N ARG A 68 -13.22 8.92 -17.86
CA ARG A 68 -13.88 9.74 -18.88
C ARG A 68 -14.73 8.80 -19.72
N SER A 69 -16.03 8.81 -19.38
CA SER A 69 -17.11 8.37 -20.26
C SER A 69 -17.04 9.07 -21.61
#